data_AF-A0A7C2S1L8-F1
#
_entry.id   AF-A0A7C2S1L8-F1
#
_cell.length_a   1.000
_cell.length_b   1.000
_cell.length_c   1.000
_cell.angle_alpha   90.00
_cell.angle_beta   90.00
_cell.angle_gamma   90.00
#
_symmetry.space_group_name_H-M   'P 1'
#
loop_
_entity.id
_entity.type
_entity.pdbx_description
1 polymer ?
#
loop_
_entity_poly.entity_id
_entity_poly.type
_entity_poly.pdbx_seq_one_letter_code
_entity_poly.pdbx_strand_id
1 'polypeptide(L)'
;MAIKFRIRKNYFQDALRLMRISKSLREMEGVNKAVAVMATEKAKFALEDAGLMTEEIKGAGGSDLVIAVEADSEEIAGQALSRMEELISAGASGGKKESPDILHQEIQAINVGLETFKEALEAQGVKVVHVDWQVPAQGDMKLVDILKKMY
;
A
#
# COMPACT_ATOMS: atom_id res chain seq x y z
N MET A 1 -25.39 4.27 11.92
CA MET A 1 -24.25 3.61 11.25
C MET A 1 -24.67 3.17 9.86
N ALA A 2 -23.90 3.54 8.85
CA ALA A 2 -24.14 3.23 7.44
C ALA A 2 -22.84 2.77 6.78
N ILE A 3 -22.94 1.73 5.94
CA ILE A 3 -21.81 1.19 5.17
C ILE A 3 -22.05 1.51 3.70
N LYS A 4 -21.06 2.11 3.03
CA LYS A 4 -21.04 2.31 1.58
C LYS A 4 -19.77 1.74 0.99
N PHE A 5 -19.88 1.18 -0.20
CA PHE A 5 -18.73 0.67 -0.94
C PHE A 5 -18.82 1.03 -2.43
N ARG A 6 -17.65 0.98 -3.09
CA ARG A 6 -17.50 1.12 -4.54
C ARG A 6 -16.45 0.13 -5.03
N ILE A 7 -16.73 -0.50 -6.16
CA ILE A 7 -15.78 -1.37 -6.85
C ILE A 7 -15.45 -0.77 -8.22
N ARG A 8 -14.16 -0.60 -8.53
CA ARG A 8 -13.69 -0.20 -9.86
C ARG A 8 -12.97 -1.35 -10.53
N LYS A 9 -13.51 -1.80 -11.65
CA LYS A 9 -12.97 -2.93 -12.41
C LYS A 9 -11.67 -2.56 -13.11
N ASN A 10 -10.69 -3.46 -13.06
CA ASN A 10 -9.38 -3.31 -13.71
C ASN A 10 -8.69 -1.97 -13.41
N TYR A 11 -8.87 -1.45 -12.20
CA TYR A 11 -8.36 -0.14 -11.78
C TYR A 11 -7.22 -0.34 -10.79
N PHE A 12 -6.05 -0.71 -11.31
CA PHE A 12 -4.87 -0.95 -10.48
C PHE A 12 -4.36 0.35 -9.85
N GLN A 13 -3.99 0.27 -8.57
CA GLN A 13 -3.39 1.35 -7.80
C GLN A 13 -2.27 0.82 -6.90
N ASP A 14 -1.31 1.69 -6.60
CA ASP A 14 -0.23 1.40 -5.66
C ASP A 14 -0.76 1.18 -4.23
N ALA A 15 -0.36 0.07 -3.60
CA ALA A 15 -0.85 -0.32 -2.29
C ALA A 15 -0.48 0.67 -1.16
N LEU A 16 0.72 1.28 -1.20
CA LEU A 16 1.13 2.27 -0.19
C LEU A 16 0.31 3.55 -0.32
N ARG A 17 0.00 3.95 -1.56
CA ARG A 17 -0.87 5.09 -1.81
C ARG A 17 -2.27 4.83 -1.24
N LEU A 18 -2.85 3.66 -1.49
CA LEU A 18 -4.15 3.27 -0.94
C LEU A 18 -4.15 3.25 0.59
N MET A 19 -3.07 2.76 1.23
CA MET A 19 -2.93 2.78 2.68
C MET A 19 -2.91 4.20 3.26
N ARG A 20 -2.17 5.13 2.63
CA ARG A 20 -2.12 6.54 3.07
C ARG A 20 -3.48 7.21 2.97
N ILE A 21 -4.18 7.00 1.85
CA ILE A 21 -5.53 7.54 1.63
C ILE A 21 -6.51 6.95 2.65
N SER A 22 -6.46 5.63 2.88
CA SER A 22 -7.31 4.95 3.87
C SER A 22 -7.10 5.50 5.27
N LYS A 23 -5.85 5.75 5.67
CA LYS A 23 -5.52 6.33 6.98
C LYS A 23 -6.08 7.75 7.14
N SER A 24 -5.85 8.61 6.14
CA SER A 24 -6.33 9.99 6.18
C SER A 24 -7.85 10.11 6.31
N LEU A 25 -8.60 9.18 5.72
CA LEU A 25 -10.07 9.22 5.77
C LEU A 25 -10.65 8.63 7.06
N ARG A 26 -9.92 7.76 7.75
CA ARG A 26 -10.31 7.32 9.10
C ARG A 26 -10.20 8.42 10.15
N GLU A 27 -9.43 9.48 9.87
CA GLU A 27 -9.29 10.64 10.76
C GLU A 27 -10.43 11.65 10.59
N MET A 28 -11.35 11.44 9.63
CA MET A 28 -12.54 12.28 9.47
C MET A 28 -13.56 12.02 10.59
N GLU A 29 -14.16 13.10 11.09
CA GLU A 29 -15.17 13.03 12.14
C GLU A 29 -16.41 12.23 11.67
N GLY A 30 -16.83 11.26 12.47
CA GLY A 30 -17.96 10.37 12.19
C GLY A 30 -17.67 9.22 11.22
N VAL A 31 -16.41 9.03 10.79
CA VAL A 31 -15.98 7.85 10.03
C VAL A 31 -15.41 6.80 10.98
N ASN A 32 -16.08 5.65 11.07
CA ASN A 32 -15.68 4.55 11.93
C ASN A 32 -14.63 3.65 11.25
N LYS A 33 -14.80 3.36 9.96
CA LYS A 33 -13.85 2.59 9.16
C LYS A 33 -13.79 3.14 7.74
N ALA A 34 -12.58 3.21 7.18
CA ALA A 34 -12.36 3.51 5.78
C ALA A 34 -11.21 2.66 5.24
N VAL A 35 -11.45 1.99 4.11
CA VAL A 35 -10.49 1.08 3.48
C VAL A 35 -10.57 1.20 1.97
N ALA A 36 -9.42 1.43 1.33
CA ALA A 36 -9.23 1.20 -0.09
C ALA A 36 -8.15 0.13 -0.29
N VAL A 37 -8.47 -0.94 -1.01
CA VAL A 37 -7.56 -2.07 -1.26
C VAL A 37 -7.79 -2.66 -2.64
N MET A 38 -6.76 -3.29 -3.19
CA MET A 38 -6.93 -4.21 -4.32
C MET A 38 -7.63 -5.47 -3.83
N ALA A 39 -8.60 -5.99 -4.58
CA ALA A 39 -9.41 -7.16 -4.22
C ALA A 39 -8.65 -8.50 -4.33
N THR A 40 -7.41 -8.53 -3.83
CA THR A 40 -6.65 -9.75 -3.60
C THR A 40 -7.28 -10.58 -2.48
N GLU A 41 -7.05 -11.89 -2.48
CA GLU A 41 -7.62 -12.80 -1.47
C GLU A 41 -7.23 -12.40 -0.04
N LYS A 42 -5.98 -11.96 0.17
CA LYS A 42 -5.52 -11.45 1.48
C LYS A 42 -6.27 -10.20 1.92
N ALA A 43 -6.55 -9.29 0.99
CA ALA A 43 -7.29 -8.06 1.29
C ALA A 43 -8.79 -8.32 1.52
N LYS A 44 -9.38 -9.26 0.77
CA LYS A 44 -10.76 -9.72 0.99
C LYS A 44 -10.94 -10.31 2.40
N PHE A 45 -9.98 -11.12 2.84
CA PHE A 45 -9.98 -11.65 4.21
C PHE A 45 -9.92 -10.52 5.26
N ALA A 46 -9.09 -9.49 5.04
CA ALA A 46 -9.02 -8.33 5.93
C ALA A 46 -10.33 -7.49 5.92
N LEU A 47 -11.05 -7.43 4.80
CA LEU A 47 -12.36 -6.76 4.72
C LEU A 47 -13.45 -7.55 5.45
N GLU A 48 -13.37 -8.88 5.44
CA GLU A 48 -14.26 -9.78 6.19
C GLU A 48 -14.11 -9.60 7.70
N ASP A 49 -12.87 -9.63 8.20
CA ASP A 49 -12.57 -9.39 9.63
C ASP A 49 -13.00 -7.98 10.08
N ALA A 50 -12.91 -6.99 9.19
CA ALA A 50 -13.38 -5.62 9.45
C ALA A 50 -14.91 -5.47 9.39
N GLY A 51 -15.67 -6.50 9.00
CA GLY A 51 -17.13 -6.43 8.83
C GLY A 51 -17.58 -5.59 7.64
N LEU A 52 -16.71 -5.39 6.65
CA LEU A 52 -16.95 -4.57 5.44
C LEU A 52 -17.17 -5.43 4.19
N MET A 53 -17.30 -6.75 4.36
CA MET A 53 -17.47 -7.68 3.25
C MET A 53 -18.91 -7.72 2.75
N THR A 54 -19.08 -7.62 1.43
CA THR A 54 -20.36 -7.81 0.74
C THR A 54 -20.21 -8.86 -0.37
N GLU A 55 -21.33 -9.42 -0.85
CA GLU A 55 -21.31 -10.41 -1.95
C GLU A 55 -20.69 -9.84 -3.23
N GLU A 56 -20.84 -8.53 -3.48
CA GLU A 56 -20.20 -7.85 -4.62
C GLU A 56 -18.68 -7.76 -4.45
N ILE A 57 -18.18 -7.56 -3.23
CA ILE A 57 -16.73 -7.54 -2.94
C ILE A 57 -16.12 -8.95 -3.09
N LYS A 58 -16.84 -10.00 -2.70
CA LYS A 58 -16.40 -11.40 -2.90
C LYS A 58 -16.17 -11.71 -4.37
N GLY A 59 -17.06 -11.25 -5.25
CA GLY A 59 -16.99 -11.44 -6.69
C GLY A 59 -15.95 -10.58 -7.43
N ALA A 60 -15.30 -9.62 -6.76
CA ALA A 60 -14.27 -8.79 -7.37
C ALA A 60 -12.98 -9.58 -7.66
N GLY A 61 -12.35 -9.33 -8.81
CA GLY A 61 -11.07 -9.94 -9.19
C GLY A 61 -9.87 -9.24 -8.55
N GLY A 62 -8.72 -9.90 -8.47
CA GLY A 62 -7.51 -9.35 -7.83
C GLY A 62 -7.03 -7.98 -8.36
N SER A 63 -7.37 -7.64 -9.61
CA SER A 63 -7.03 -6.37 -10.26
C SER A 63 -8.07 -5.26 -10.04
N ASP A 64 -9.14 -5.54 -9.30
CA ASP A 64 -10.20 -4.58 -9.01
C ASP A 64 -9.87 -3.80 -7.73
N LEU A 65 -10.20 -2.51 -7.73
CA LEU A 65 -10.10 -1.66 -6.56
C LEU A 65 -11.42 -1.69 -5.79
N VAL A 66 -11.36 -2.02 -4.51
CA VAL A 66 -12.48 -1.96 -3.58
C VAL A 66 -12.26 -0.80 -2.62
N ILE A 67 -13.30 0.03 -2.49
CA ILE A 67 -13.38 1.14 -1.56
C ILE A 67 -14.57 0.86 -0.64
N ALA A 68 -14.36 0.83 0.67
CA ALA A 68 -15.42 0.60 1.65
C ALA A 68 -15.29 1.59 2.82
N VAL A 69 -16.41 2.17 3.22
CA VAL A 69 -16.51 3.16 4.30
C VAL A 69 -17.71 2.84 5.18
N GLU A 70 -17.47 2.85 6.49
CA GLU A 70 -18.49 2.76 7.54
C GLU A 70 -18.45 4.07 8.35
N ALA A 71 -19.60 4.72 8.50
CA ALA A 71 -19.73 5.99 9.21
C ALA A 71 -21.01 6.06 10.03
N ASP A 72 -21.16 7.08 10.86
CA ASP A 72 -22.31 7.24 11.76
C ASP A 72 -23.61 7.52 11.01
N SER A 73 -23.53 8.30 9.92
CA SER A 73 -24.65 8.64 9.04
C SER A 73 -24.38 8.27 7.59
N GLU A 74 -25.46 8.14 6.82
CA GLU A 74 -25.37 7.85 5.39
C GLU A 74 -24.71 8.99 4.60
N GLU A 75 -24.90 10.22 5.08
CA GLU A 75 -24.30 11.44 4.52
C GLU A 75 -22.79 11.46 4.69
N ILE A 76 -22.28 11.17 5.89
CA ILE A 76 -20.84 11.11 6.17
C ILE A 76 -20.20 9.97 5.37
N ALA A 77 -20.85 8.79 5.32
CA ALA A 77 -20.37 7.67 4.50
C ALA A 77 -20.26 8.06 3.02
N GLY A 78 -21.25 8.80 2.50
CA GLY A 78 -21.25 9.30 1.12
C GLY A 78 -20.12 10.30 0.87
N GLN A 79 -19.96 11.29 1.76
CA GLN A 79 -18.90 12.31 1.64
C GLN A 79 -17.50 11.68 1.70
N ALA A 80 -17.27 10.77 2.64
CA ALA A 80 -16.00 10.06 2.77
C ALA A 80 -15.71 9.17 1.55
N LEU A 81 -16.72 8.47 1.01
CA LEU A 81 -16.57 7.68 -0.22
C LEU A 81 -16.18 8.54 -1.42
N SER A 82 -16.91 9.65 -1.66
CA SER A 82 -16.60 10.60 -2.74
C SER A 82 -15.21 11.19 -2.59
N ARG A 83 -14.82 11.59 -1.36
CA ARG A 83 -13.49 12.11 -1.08
C ARG A 83 -12.40 11.08 -1.38
N MET A 84 -12.65 9.80 -1.07
CA MET A 84 -11.71 8.71 -1.35
C MET A 84 -11.53 8.51 -2.86
N GLU A 85 -12.62 8.49 -3.60
CA GLU A 85 -12.61 8.36 -5.06
C GLU A 85 -11.86 9.51 -5.74
N GLU A 86 -12.04 10.74 -5.25
CA GLU A 86 -11.29 11.91 -5.72
C GLU A 86 -9.80 11.77 -5.46
N LEU A 87 -9.38 11.41 -4.24
CA LEU A 87 -7.96 11.25 -3.89
C LEU A 87 -7.28 10.15 -4.72
N ILE A 88 -8.02 9.07 -5.01
CA ILE A 88 -7.55 7.97 -5.84
C ILE A 88 -7.45 8.39 -7.31
N SER A 89 -8.41 9.17 -7.82
CA SER A 89 -8.40 9.64 -9.20
C SER A 89 -7.39 10.76 -9.43
N ALA A 90 -7.23 11.69 -8.49
CA ALA A 90 -6.35 12.86 -8.60
C ALA A 90 -4.87 12.52 -8.75
N GLY A 91 -4.41 11.43 -8.14
CA GLY A 91 -3.05 10.91 -8.37
C GLY A 91 -2.95 9.89 -9.50
N ALA A 92 -4.07 9.45 -10.10
CA ALA A 92 -4.04 8.74 -11.39
C ALA A 92 -3.89 9.74 -12.55
N SER A 93 -4.38 10.98 -12.37
CA SER A 93 -4.12 12.14 -13.21
C SER A 93 -2.93 12.99 -12.73
N GLY A 94 -2.03 12.40 -11.94
CA GLY A 94 -0.71 12.97 -11.68
C GLY A 94 -0.06 13.23 -13.03
N GLY A 95 -0.01 14.51 -13.40
CA GLY A 95 0.22 14.94 -14.76
C GLY A 95 1.47 14.35 -15.36
N LYS A 96 1.52 14.47 -16.69
CA LYS A 96 2.73 14.50 -17.50
C LYS A 96 3.67 15.63 -17.03
N LYS A 97 4.04 15.69 -15.74
CA LYS A 97 5.34 16.19 -15.34
C LYS A 97 6.28 15.22 -16.01
N GLU A 98 7.05 15.73 -16.96
CA GLU A 98 8.22 15.03 -17.46
C GLU A 98 8.86 14.37 -16.25
N SER A 99 8.82 13.04 -16.21
CA SER A 99 9.53 12.29 -15.18
C SER A 99 10.95 12.83 -15.23
N PRO A 100 11.51 13.30 -14.10
CA PRO A 100 12.89 13.78 -14.09
C PRO A 100 13.73 12.74 -14.82
N ASP A 101 14.58 13.18 -15.73
CA ASP A 101 15.41 12.28 -16.51
C ASP A 101 16.40 11.59 -15.59
N ILE A 102 15.98 10.46 -15.01
CA ILE A 102 16.73 9.66 -14.05
C ILE A 102 17.70 8.71 -14.74
N LEU A 103 17.55 8.50 -16.06
CA LEU A 103 18.33 7.51 -16.81
C LEU A 103 19.69 8.08 -17.25
N HIS A 104 19.79 9.39 -17.41
CA HIS A 104 21.02 10.07 -17.85
C HIS A 104 21.76 10.80 -16.71
N GLN A 105 21.46 10.47 -15.45
CA GLN A 105 22.16 11.02 -14.29
C GLN A 105 23.27 10.08 -13.80
N GLU A 106 24.25 10.63 -13.10
CA GLU A 106 25.25 9.82 -12.40
C GLU A 106 24.58 8.93 -11.36
N ILE A 107 24.76 7.62 -11.52
CA ILE A 107 24.15 6.63 -10.62
C ILE A 107 24.89 6.65 -9.28
N GLN A 108 24.12 6.74 -8.20
CA GLN A 108 24.59 6.52 -6.83
C GLN A 108 23.81 5.35 -6.24
N ALA A 109 24.50 4.44 -5.56
CA ALA A 109 23.91 3.20 -5.07
C ALA A 109 23.99 3.09 -3.54
N ILE A 110 22.96 2.50 -2.95
CA ILE A 110 23.01 1.98 -1.59
C ILE A 110 23.00 0.45 -1.71
N ASN A 111 24.13 -0.20 -1.42
CA ASN A 111 24.21 -1.66 -1.46
C ASN A 111 23.78 -2.25 -0.12
N VAL A 112 22.79 -3.14 -0.15
CA VAL A 112 22.32 -3.92 1.01
C VAL A 112 22.43 -5.39 0.66
N GLY A 113 23.24 -6.15 1.40
CA GLY A 113 23.48 -7.58 1.13
C GLY A 113 24.95 -7.89 0.89
N LEU A 114 25.26 -8.59 -0.20
CA LEU A 114 26.61 -9.10 -0.44
C LEU A 114 27.62 -7.97 -0.74
N GLU A 115 28.77 -8.02 -0.10
CA GLU A 115 29.87 -7.06 -0.31
C GLU A 115 30.42 -7.11 -1.74
N THR A 116 30.40 -8.28 -2.39
CA THR A 116 30.86 -8.43 -3.79
C THR A 116 30.09 -7.56 -4.78
N PHE A 117 28.84 -7.20 -4.49
CA PHE A 117 28.07 -6.28 -5.32
C PHE A 117 28.50 -4.82 -5.14
N LYS A 118 28.91 -4.43 -3.93
CA LYS A 118 29.51 -3.11 -3.68
C LYS A 118 30.81 -2.98 -4.48
N GLU A 119 31.70 -3.97 -4.38
CA GLU A 119 32.99 -3.97 -5.07
C GLU A 119 32.82 -3.87 -6.60
N ALA A 120 31.88 -4.62 -7.17
CA ALA A 120 31.59 -4.57 -8.60
C ALA A 120 31.10 -3.19 -9.07
N LEU A 121 30.26 -2.52 -8.26
CA LEU A 121 29.76 -1.18 -8.56
C LEU A 121 30.86 -0.12 -8.42
N GLU A 122 31.69 -0.20 -7.38
CA GLU A 122 32.84 0.70 -7.18
C GLU A 122 33.86 0.56 -8.33
N ALA A 123 34.10 -0.66 -8.82
CA ALA A 123 34.95 -0.91 -9.98
C ALA A 123 34.43 -0.28 -11.28
N GLN A 124 33.11 -0.04 -11.37
CA GLN A 124 32.47 0.68 -12.48
C GLN A 124 32.42 2.20 -12.27
N GLY A 125 33.03 2.71 -11.19
CA GLY A 125 33.05 4.13 -10.86
C GLY A 125 31.74 4.66 -10.25
N VAL A 126 30.83 3.78 -9.84
CA VAL A 126 29.59 4.16 -9.17
C VAL A 126 29.89 4.54 -7.73
N LYS A 127 29.31 5.64 -7.24
CA LYS A 127 29.39 6.01 -5.83
C LYS A 127 28.46 5.11 -5.02
N VAL A 128 29.03 4.28 -4.14
CA VAL A 128 28.26 3.32 -3.34
C VAL A 128 28.38 3.59 -1.84
N VAL A 129 27.25 3.51 -1.13
CA VAL A 129 27.21 3.36 0.34
C VAL A 129 26.79 1.93 0.63
N HIS A 130 27.62 1.18 1.37
CA HIS A 130 27.26 -0.17 1.78
C HIS A 130 26.64 -0.17 3.16
N VAL A 131 25.47 -0.82 3.29
CA VAL A 131 24.80 -1.07 4.55
C VAL A 131 25.05 -2.53 4.92
N ASP A 132 25.79 -2.73 6.01
CA ASP A 132 25.97 -4.04 6.65
C ASP A 132 24.67 -4.41 7.36
N TRP A 133 23.71 -4.92 6.59
CA TRP A 133 22.41 -5.34 7.07
C TRP A 133 22.42 -6.84 7.39
N GLN A 134 21.97 -7.18 8.59
CA GLN A 134 21.83 -8.56 9.04
C GLN A 134 20.43 -8.81 9.62
N VAL A 135 19.91 -10.02 9.43
CA VAL A 135 18.66 -10.43 10.07
C VAL A 135 18.88 -10.42 11.59
N PRO A 136 18.07 -9.70 12.39
CA PRO A 136 18.31 -9.55 13.83
C PRO A 136 18.44 -10.87 14.60
N ALA A 137 17.77 -11.92 14.14
CA ALA A 137 17.82 -13.22 14.77
C ALA A 137 19.16 -13.95 14.56
N GLN A 138 19.97 -13.59 13.55
CA GLN A 138 21.30 -14.17 13.26
C GLN A 138 21.38 -15.72 13.31
N GLY A 139 20.28 -16.42 13.02
CA GLY A 139 20.21 -17.88 13.11
C GLY A 139 19.85 -18.44 14.50
N ASP A 140 19.60 -17.61 15.50
CA ASP A 140 19.00 -18.02 16.78
C ASP A 140 17.56 -18.47 16.55
N MET A 141 17.39 -19.80 16.51
CA MET A 141 16.10 -20.45 16.32
C MET A 141 15.05 -20.03 17.36
N LYS A 142 15.47 -19.66 18.58
CA LYS A 142 14.52 -19.16 19.59
C LYS A 142 13.98 -17.79 19.21
N LEU A 143 14.83 -16.88 18.75
CA LEU A 143 14.41 -15.56 18.27
C LEU A 143 13.57 -15.68 16.98
N VAL A 144 13.95 -16.58 16.07
CA VAL A 144 13.15 -16.89 14.88
C VAL A 144 11.76 -17.38 15.26
N ASP A 145 11.65 -18.29 16.24
CA ASP A 145 10.37 -18.83 16.69
C ASP A 145 9.52 -17.78 17.43
N ILE A 146 10.14 -16.83 18.14
CA ILE A 146 9.43 -15.69 18.74
C ILE A 146 8.90 -14.76 17.64
N LEU A 147 9.73 -14.41 16.64
CA LEU A 147 9.33 -13.54 15.53
C LEU A 147 8.20 -14.16 14.71
N LYS A 148 8.23 -15.48 14.47
CA LYS A 148 7.15 -16.23 13.80
C LYS A 148 5.81 -16.21 14.53
N LYS A 149 5.79 -15.89 15.83
CA LYS A 149 4.55 -15.74 16.60
C LYS A 149 3.97 -14.32 16.54
N MET A 150 4.75 -13.35 16.09
CA MET A 150 4.36 -11.94 16.02
C MET A 150 3.83 -11.52 14.64
N TYR A 151 4.03 -12.35 13.61
CA TYR A 151 3.53 -12.17 12.25
C TYR A 151 2.70 -13.38 11.83
#